data_AF-A0AAN8X3H3-F1
#
_entry.id   AF-A0AAN8X3H3-F1
#
_cell.length_a   1.000
_cell.length_b   1.000
_cell.length_c   1.000
_cell.angle_alpha   90.00
_cell.angle_beta   90.00
_cell.angle_gamma   90.00
#
_symmetry.space_group_name_H-M   'P 1'
#
loop_
_entity.id
_entity.type
_entity.pdbx_description
1 polymer ?
#
loop_
_entity_poly.entity_id
_entity_poly.type
_entity_poly.pdbx_seq_one_letter_code
_entity_poly.pdbx_strand_id
1 'polypeptide(L)' 'AESSSLVDHAPVTTAEGLETSILGLRFRARTAHLRHGHLKLRCSATIAAVYYREKTMYIRGSLTHRGETLESR' A
#
# COMPACT_ATOMS: atom_id res chain seq x y z
N ALA A 1 2.29 -7.01 -14.97
CA ALA A 1 1.58 -7.41 -13.74
C ALA A 1 0.20 -7.88 -14.17
N GLU A 2 -0.29 -9.01 -13.67
CA GLU A 2 -1.64 -9.47 -14.03
C GLU A 2 -2.67 -8.42 -13.59
N SER A 3 -3.52 -8.00 -14.53
CA SER A 3 -4.57 -6.99 -14.32
C SER A 3 -5.57 -7.36 -13.23
N SER A 4 -5.60 -8.64 -12.83
CA SER A 4 -6.46 -9.18 -11.76
C SER A 4 -6.19 -8.61 -10.37
N SER A 5 -5.02 -8.01 -10.16
CA SER A 5 -4.63 -7.40 -8.87
C SER A 5 -4.95 -5.91 -8.77
N LEU A 6 -5.34 -5.28 -9.88
CA LEU A 6 -5.69 -3.86 -9.92
C LEU A 6 -7.18 -3.67 -9.61
N VAL A 7 -7.48 -2.59 -8.91
CA VAL A 7 -8.86 -2.22 -8.55
C VAL A 7 -9.09 -0.79 -9.00
N ASP A 8 -9.99 -0.61 -9.96
CA ASP A 8 -10.39 0.72 -10.41
C ASP A 8 -11.31 1.37 -9.38
N HIS A 9 -11.05 2.64 -9.12
CA HIS A 9 -11.88 3.48 -8.26
C HIS A 9 -12.40 4.67 -9.06
N ALA A 10 -13.60 5.15 -8.70
CA ALA A 10 -14.13 6.37 -9.28
C ALA A 10 -13.18 7.55 -8.99
N PRO A 11 -12.98 8.47 -9.95
CA PRO A 11 -12.23 9.70 -9.72
C PRO A 11 -12.83 10.52 -8.58
N VAL A 12 -11.98 11.24 -7.85
CA VAL A 12 -12.40 12.12 -6.76
C VAL A 12 -11.98 13.54 -7.08
N THR A 13 -12.90 14.49 -6.96
CA THR A 13 -12.62 15.91 -7.10
C THR A 13 -12.11 16.48 -5.78
N THR A 14 -10.97 17.17 -5.79
CA THR A 14 -10.42 17.82 -4.60
C THR A 14 -11.13 19.13 -4.30
N ALA A 15 -10.87 19.73 -3.12
CA ALA A 15 -11.45 21.02 -2.74
C ALA A 15 -11.04 22.16 -3.71
N GLU A 16 -9.92 22.01 -4.41
CA GLU A 16 -9.41 22.92 -5.43
C GLU A 16 -10.03 22.68 -6.82
N GLY A 17 -10.96 21.74 -6.96
CA GLY A 17 -11.64 21.42 -8.21
C GLY A 17 -10.85 20.52 -9.16
N LEU A 18 -9.75 19.90 -8.72
CA LEU A 18 -8.95 18.99 -9.54
C LEU A 18 -9.48 17.56 -9.46
N GLU A 19 -9.59 16.87 -10.59
CA GLU A 19 -9.91 15.45 -10.61
C GLU A 19 -8.67 14.60 -10.33
N THR A 20 -8.77 13.71 -9.36
CA THR A 20 -7.74 12.73 -9.01
C THR A 20 -8.18 11.34 -9.44
N SER A 21 -7.43 10.73 -10.35
CA SER A 21 -7.60 9.32 -10.71
C SER A 21 -6.95 8.40 -9.65
N ILE A 22 -7.64 7.32 -9.30
CA ILE A 22 -7.24 6.41 -8.23
C ILE A 22 -7.19 4.98 -8.77
N LEU A 23 -6.02 4.35 -8.68
CA LEU A 23 -5.82 2.94 -8.97
C LEU A 23 -5.38 2.20 -7.71
N GLY A 24 -6.19 1.23 -7.28
CA GLY A 24 -5.92 0.38 -6.14
C GLY A 24 -5.08 -0.83 -6.52
N LEU A 25 -4.24 -1.30 -5.59
CA LEU A 25 -3.52 -2.57 -5.70
C LEU A 25 -4.02 -3.51 -4.60
N ARG A 26 -4.60 -4.64 -4.98
CA ARG A 26 -5.06 -5.69 -4.06
C ARG A 26 -4.20 -6.94 -4.21
N PHE A 27 -3.55 -7.33 -3.12
CA PHE A 27 -2.77 -8.57 -3.08
C PHE A 27 -2.71 -9.10 -1.64
N ARG A 28 -2.39 -10.39 -1.51
CA ARG A 28 -2.18 -11.04 -0.21
C ARG A 28 -0.69 -11.16 0.08
N ALA A 29 -0.22 -10.49 1.13
CA ALA A 29 1.13 -10.70 1.63
C ALA A 29 1.23 -12.08 2.31
N ARG A 30 2.30 -12.82 2.02
CA ARG A 30 2.67 -14.09 2.65
C ARG A 30 4.10 -13.96 3.17
N THR A 31 4.48 -14.79 4.14
CA THR A 31 5.84 -14.76 4.73
C THR A 31 6.92 -14.92 3.68
N ALA A 32 6.68 -15.74 2.66
CA ALA A 32 7.59 -15.95 1.52
C ALA A 32 7.85 -14.70 0.67
N HIS A 33 6.97 -13.69 0.72
CA HIS A 33 7.13 -12.43 -0.02
C HIS A 33 7.97 -11.40 0.75
N LEU A 34 8.26 -11.65 2.03
CA LEU A 34 9.08 -10.76 2.86
C LEU A 34 10.56 -11.07 2.64
N ARG A 35 11.37 -10.05 2.38
CA ARG A 35 12.83 -10.14 2.41
C ARG A 35 13.32 -9.46 3.68
N HIS A 36 14.00 -10.22 4.54
CA HIS A 36 14.42 -9.76 5.86
C HIS A 36 13.27 -9.20 6.72
N GLY A 37 12.08 -9.79 6.62
CA GLY A 37 10.89 -9.31 7.35
C GLY A 37 10.21 -8.09 6.73
N HIS A 38 10.67 -7.62 5.56
CA HIS A 38 10.13 -6.43 4.91
C HIS A 38 9.59 -6.72 3.50
N LEU A 39 8.52 -6.02 3.12
CA LEU A 39 8.02 -5.96 1.76
C LEU A 39 8.15 -4.52 1.28
N LYS A 40 8.69 -4.31 0.08
CA LYS A 40 8.77 -3.00 -0.56
C LYS A 40 7.74 -2.90 -1.68
N LEU A 41 6.88 -1.90 -1.59
CA LEU A 41 5.93 -1.55 -2.64
C LEU A 41 6.37 -0.24 -3.31
N ARG A 42 6.19 -0.15 -4.62
CA ARG A 42 6.43 1.08 -5.40
C ARG A 42 5.14 1.41 -6.16
N CYS A 43 4.64 2.62 -5.96
CA CYS A 43 3.59 3.20 -6.78
C CYS A 43 4.26 4.18 -7.76
N SER A 44 4.08 3.94 -9.07
CA SER A 44 4.58 4.82 -10.11
C SER A 44 3.42 5.17 -11.03
N ALA A 45 3.13 6.46 -11.14
CA ALA A 45 2.15 6.98 -12.08
C ALA A 45 2.89 7.91 -13.04
N THR A 46 2.74 7.67 -14.34
CA THR A 46 3.27 8.54 -15.38
C THR A 46 2.11 9.30 -15.99
N ILE A 47 2.01 10.58 -15.66
CA ILE A 47 1.09 11.50 -16.31
C ILE A 47 1.85 12.08 -17.50
N ALA A 48 1.34 11.91 -18.72
CA ALA A 48 1.92 12.48 -19.94
C ALA A 48 1.59 13.99 -20.03
N ALA A 49 1.96 14.74 -19.00
CA ALA A 49 2.00 16.20 -18.92
C ALA A 49 3.08 16.56 -17.89
N VAL A 50 3.86 17.61 -18.14
CA VAL A 50 5.20 17.94 -17.57
C VAL A 50 5.24 18.13 -16.04
N TYR A 51 4.87 17.14 -15.23
CA TYR A 51 4.97 17.20 -13.77
C TYR A 51 5.18 15.80 -13.15
N TYR A 52 6.40 15.52 -12.71
CA TYR A 52 6.78 14.27 -12.02
C TYR A 52 6.61 14.42 -10.50
N ARG A 53 5.82 13.54 -9.86
CA ARG A 53 5.68 13.48 -8.39
C ARG A 53 5.74 12.03 -7.92
N GLU A 54 6.67 11.73 -7.02
CA GLU A 54 6.83 10.39 -6.41
C GLU A 54 6.51 10.43 -4.90
N LYS A 55 5.91 9.35 -4.38
CA LYS A 55 5.65 9.18 -2.95
C LYS A 55 6.04 7.78 -2.50
N THR A 56 6.94 7.69 -1.53
CA THR A 56 7.37 6.43 -0.91
C THR A 56 6.74 6.31 0.48
N MET A 57 6.09 5.17 0.77
CA MET A 57 5.56 4.86 2.10
C MET A 57 6.13 3.52 2.60
N TYR A 58 6.42 3.47 3.90
CA TYR A 58 6.91 2.29 4.60
C TYR A 58 5.81 1.79 5.56
N ILE A 59 5.34 0.56 5.38
CA ILE A 59 4.34 -0.05 6.25
C ILE A 59 5.07 -0.95 7.27
N ARG A 60 4.92 -0.65 8.56
CA ARG A 60 5.40 -1.52 9.64
C ARG A 60 4.27 -2.46 10.06
N GLY A 61 4.48 -3.77 9.97
CA GLY A 61 3.58 -4.74 10.58
C GLY A 61 3.86 -4.83 12.08
N SER A 62 2.88 -4.49 12.92
CA SER A 62 2.94 -4.87 14.33
C SER A 62 2.48 -6.32 14.46
N LEU A 63 3.35 -7.18 14.99
CA LEU A 63 2.88 -8.40 15.64
C LEU A 63 2.17 -7.95 16.91
N THR A 64 0.85 -8.08 16.98
CA THR A 64 0.15 -8.09 18.25
C THR A 64 0.67 -9.30 19.02
N HIS A 65 1.64 -9.07 19.89
CA HIS A 65 1.97 -10.01 20.95
C HIS A 65 0.74 -10.03 21.86
N ARG A 66 -0.12 -11.03 21.63
CA ARG A 66 -1.28 -11.33 22.46
C ARG A 66 -0.71 -11.72 23.83
N GLY A 67 -0.65 -10.76 24.74
CA GLY A 67 -0.36 -11.01 26.14
C GLY A 67 -1.48 -11.84 26.75
N GLU A 68 -1.08 -12.73 27.67
CA GLU A 68 -1.79 -13.36 28.81
C GLU A 68 -1.13 -14.73 29.05
N THR A 69 -0.66 -15.13 30.24
CA THR A 69 -1.04 -14.78 31.62
C THR A 69 0.15 -14.88 32.61
N LEU A 70 0.06 -14.12 33.71
CA LEU A 70 0.76 -14.36 34.97
C LEU A 70 0.57 -15.81 35.47
N GLU A 71 1.62 -16.34 36.14
CA GLU A 71 1.63 -17.14 37.39
C GLU A 71 2.56 -18.38 37.42
N SER A 72 3.00 -18.68 38.66
CA SER A 72 3.88 -19.75 39.19
C SER A 72 5.40 -19.46 39.08
N ARG A 73 6.20 -19.41 40.16
CA ARG A 73 6.11 -19.92 41.54
C ARG A 73 6.91 -19.03 42.49
#